data_AF-A0A0K0FSA5-F1
#
_entry.id   AF-A0A0K0FSA5-F1
#
_cell.length_a   1.000
_cell.length_b   1.000
_cell.length_c   1.000
_cell.angle_alpha   90.00
_cell.angle_beta   90.00
_cell.angle_gamma   90.00
#
_symmetry.space_group_name_H-M   'P 1'
#
loop_
_entity.id
_entity.type
_entity.pdbx_description
1 polymer ?
#
loop_
_entity_poly.entity_id
_entity_poly.type
_entity_poly.pdbx_seq_one_letter_code
_entity_poly.pdbx_strand_id
1 'polypeptide(L)'
;MYLYNDSNTIYKRDIREYYPQMWKFPIKYKIGNYLNNYIIKKALEEIESNTCVKFQEDNLLNINTEGIFFELSTRCMSYVGLEKSNERQTIELSYVCSSGTGYVLHEVGHALGLLHEHTRTDRDKFVNIDFSNIKKGLEINFKIPNGTWYKNYSTHYDYGSVMSYRPNEVSISNWKQVTTSKLHPEYDRMTG
;
A
#
# COMPACT_ATOMS: atom_id res chain seq x y z
N MET A 1 -14.39 -29.65 8.60
CA MET A 1 -13.42 -28.68 8.05
C MET A 1 -14.23 -27.59 7.38
N TYR A 2 -14.47 -26.48 8.07
CA TYR A 2 -15.28 -25.38 7.53
C TYR A 2 -14.38 -24.54 6.62
N LEU A 3 -14.54 -24.69 5.31
CA LEU A 3 -14.00 -23.76 4.33
C LEU A 3 -14.91 -22.52 4.37
N TYR A 4 -14.45 -21.46 5.04
CA TYR A 4 -15.08 -20.15 4.96
C TYR A 4 -14.87 -19.63 3.55
N ASN A 5 -15.93 -19.60 2.75
CA ASN A 5 -15.92 -19.07 1.40
C ASN A 5 -16.54 -17.67 1.47
N ASP A 6 -15.69 -16.64 1.54
CA ASP A 6 -16.13 -15.26 1.53
C ASP A 6 -16.33 -14.79 0.09
N SER A 7 -17.60 -14.71 -0.33
CA SER A 7 -17.99 -14.20 -1.65
C SER A 7 -18.30 -12.69 -1.63
N ASN A 8 -17.99 -11.97 -0.55
CA ASN A 8 -18.24 -10.54 -0.48
C ASN A 8 -17.21 -9.78 -1.30
N THR A 9 -17.68 -9.11 -2.35
CA THR A 9 -16.91 -8.05 -3.01
C THR A 9 -16.77 -6.88 -2.04
N ILE A 10 -15.62 -6.81 -1.36
CA ILE A 10 -15.30 -5.71 -0.45
C ILE A 10 -15.00 -4.47 -1.30
N TYR A 11 -15.94 -3.51 -1.32
CA TYR A 11 -15.63 -2.14 -1.71
C TYR A 11 -14.57 -1.61 -0.75
N LYS A 12 -13.47 -1.01 -1.25
CA LYS A 12 -12.24 -0.85 -0.45
C LYS A 12 -11.60 0.56 -0.48
N ARG A 13 -11.02 0.95 0.67
CA ARG A 13 -9.94 1.93 0.96
C ARG A 13 -10.30 3.44 1.03
N ASP A 14 -9.53 4.17 1.86
CA ASP A 14 -9.33 5.62 1.73
C ASP A 14 -8.42 5.87 0.51
N ILE A 15 -8.91 6.66 -0.45
CA ILE A 15 -8.16 7.09 -1.64
C ILE A 15 -8.11 8.61 -1.64
N ARG A 16 -6.97 9.17 -2.05
CA ARG A 16 -6.84 10.60 -2.32
C ARG A 16 -7.65 10.96 -3.58
N GLU A 17 -8.84 11.53 -3.41
CA GLU A 17 -9.82 11.88 -4.45
C GLU A 17 -9.40 13.09 -5.29
N TYR A 18 -8.83 14.13 -4.67
CA TYR A 18 -8.50 15.36 -5.38
C TYR A 18 -7.09 15.30 -5.94
N TYR A 19 -6.97 14.54 -7.03
CA TYR A 19 -5.77 14.50 -7.84
C TYR A 19 -5.95 15.46 -9.04
N PRO A 20 -5.06 16.45 -9.23
CA PRO A 20 -5.03 17.16 -10.51
C PRO A 20 -4.62 16.25 -11.67
N GLN A 21 -4.09 15.04 -11.39
CA GLN A 21 -3.45 14.15 -12.36
C GLN A 21 -3.73 12.68 -12.00
N MET A 22 -4.20 11.89 -12.96
CA MET A 22 -4.43 10.45 -12.80
C MET A 22 -3.53 9.68 -13.76
N TRP A 23 -3.13 8.48 -13.35
CA TRP A 23 -2.43 7.54 -14.22
C TRP A 23 -3.22 7.27 -15.50
N LYS A 24 -2.54 7.35 -16.65
CA LYS A 24 -3.12 6.89 -17.92
C LYS A 24 -2.85 5.41 -18.10
N PHE A 25 -3.90 4.67 -18.46
CA PHE A 25 -3.78 3.23 -18.70
C PHE A 25 -3.50 2.93 -20.18
N PRO A 26 -2.64 1.96 -20.49
CA PRO A 26 -1.84 1.17 -19.55
C PRO A 26 -0.71 2.00 -18.91
N ILE A 27 -0.48 1.83 -17.61
CA ILE A 27 0.64 2.43 -16.89
C ILE A 27 1.92 1.79 -17.40
N LYS A 28 2.77 2.59 -18.03
CA LYS A 28 4.09 2.13 -18.46
C LYS A 28 4.94 1.79 -17.25
N TYR A 29 5.70 0.71 -17.30
CA TYR A 29 6.65 0.39 -16.24
C TYR A 29 7.97 -0.16 -16.76
N LYS A 30 9.02 0.00 -15.97
CA LYS A 30 10.34 -0.59 -16.21
C LYS A 30 10.90 -1.13 -14.91
N ILE A 31 11.45 -2.34 -14.97
CA ILE A 31 12.10 -2.98 -13.83
C ILE A 31 13.59 -2.71 -13.90
N GLY A 32 14.14 -2.11 -12.84
CA GLY A 32 15.57 -1.88 -12.68
C GLY A 32 16.35 -3.18 -12.47
N ASN A 33 17.67 -3.09 -12.61
CA ASN A 33 18.56 -4.23 -12.44
C ASN A 33 18.51 -4.78 -11.01
N TYR A 34 18.83 -6.07 -10.86
CA TYR A 34 18.96 -6.78 -9.58
C TYR A 34 17.66 -6.99 -8.77
N LEU A 35 16.52 -6.56 -9.30
CA LEU A 35 15.22 -6.88 -8.74
C LEU A 35 14.72 -8.23 -9.27
N ASN A 36 13.82 -8.86 -8.52
CA ASN A 36 13.17 -10.10 -8.97
C ASN A 36 12.02 -9.78 -9.93
N ASN A 37 12.32 -9.85 -11.24
CA ASN A 37 11.35 -9.53 -12.29
C ASN A 37 10.08 -10.40 -12.23
N TYR A 38 10.21 -11.68 -11.86
CA TYR A 38 9.06 -12.59 -11.78
C TYR A 38 8.06 -12.15 -10.71
N ILE A 39 8.54 -11.81 -9.51
CA ILE A 39 7.67 -11.39 -8.41
C ILE A 39 6.98 -10.06 -8.72
N ILE A 40 7.69 -9.11 -9.32
CA ILE A 40 7.11 -7.81 -9.70
C ILE A 40 6.03 -8.01 -10.76
N LYS A 41 6.31 -8.76 -11.83
CA LYS A 41 5.32 -9.04 -12.88
C LYS A 41 4.10 -9.76 -12.32
N LYS A 42 4.31 -10.77 -11.48
CA LYS A 42 3.22 -11.47 -10.78
C LYS A 42 2.34 -10.50 -9.98
N ALA A 43 2.93 -9.56 -9.22
CA ALA A 43 2.17 -8.58 -8.47
C ALA A 43 1.33 -7.65 -9.38
N LEU A 44 1.89 -7.22 -10.51
CA LEU A 44 1.15 -6.43 -11.49
C LEU A 44 0.01 -7.23 -12.11
N GLU A 45 0.25 -8.49 -12.49
CA GLU A 45 -0.76 -9.42 -13.03
C GLU A 45 -1.92 -9.65 -12.04
N GLU A 46 -1.64 -9.77 -10.74
CA GLU A 46 -2.68 -9.89 -9.70
C GLU A 46 -3.59 -8.63 -9.68
N ILE A 47 -3.02 -7.43 -9.83
CA ILE A 47 -3.81 -6.20 -9.92
C ILE A 47 -4.64 -6.18 -11.22
N GLU A 48 -4.04 -6.53 -12.36
CA GLU A 48 -4.73 -6.52 -13.66
C GLU A 48 -5.86 -7.55 -13.74
N SER A 49 -5.75 -8.65 -13.00
CA SER A 49 -6.73 -9.75 -12.96
C SER A 49 -7.93 -9.42 -12.05
N ASN A 50 -7.73 -8.56 -11.05
CA ASN A 50 -8.75 -8.22 -10.07
C ASN A 50 -9.31 -6.79 -10.22
N THR A 51 -8.76 -5.99 -11.15
CA THR A 51 -9.15 -4.58 -11.34
C THR A 51 -9.14 -4.19 -12.83
N CYS A 52 -9.58 -2.96 -13.12
CA CYS A 52 -9.48 -2.38 -14.46
C CYS A 52 -8.12 -1.70 -14.76
N VAL A 53 -7.20 -1.66 -13.78
CA VAL A 53 -5.85 -1.10 -13.98
C VAL A 53 -5.09 -1.99 -14.95
N LYS A 54 -4.31 -1.38 -15.84
CA LYS A 54 -3.47 -2.07 -16.82
C LYS A 54 -2.05 -1.55 -16.78
N PHE A 55 -1.09 -2.43 -17.01
CA PHE A 55 0.35 -2.15 -17.02
C PHE A 55 0.96 -2.58 -18.35
N GLN A 56 1.99 -1.85 -18.79
CA GLN A 56 2.74 -2.21 -19.98
C GLN A 56 4.24 -2.05 -19.73
N GLU A 57 5.00 -3.12 -19.92
CA GLU A 57 6.46 -3.06 -19.80
C GLU A 57 7.04 -2.20 -20.93
N ASP A 58 7.83 -1.20 -20.58
CA ASP A 58 8.50 -0.27 -21.50
C ASP A 58 9.96 -0.12 -21.09
N ASN A 59 10.85 -0.93 -21.68
CA ASN A 59 12.29 -0.87 -21.41
C ASN A 59 12.93 0.47 -21.81
N LEU A 60 12.25 1.27 -22.63
CA LEU A 60 12.66 2.61 -23.07
C LEU A 60 12.12 3.73 -22.16
N LEU A 61 11.39 3.38 -21.10
CA LEU A 61 10.93 4.33 -20.09
C LEU A 61 12.12 5.15 -19.57
N ASN A 62 12.01 6.47 -19.73
CA ASN A 62 13.02 7.45 -19.34
C ASN A 62 12.42 8.45 -18.33
N ILE A 63 13.26 9.35 -17.82
CA ILE A 63 12.87 10.28 -16.76
C ILE A 63 11.71 11.22 -17.13
N ASN A 64 11.53 11.54 -18.42
CA ASN A 64 10.54 12.50 -18.92
C ASN A 64 9.29 11.82 -19.50
N THR A 65 9.02 10.57 -19.09
CA THR A 65 7.86 9.80 -19.56
C THR A 65 7.06 9.32 -18.36
N GLU A 66 5.75 9.59 -18.33
CA GLU A 66 4.86 9.05 -17.31
C GLU A 66 4.96 7.52 -17.26
N GLY A 67 5.20 6.99 -16.06
CA GLY A 67 5.31 5.56 -15.82
C GLY A 67 5.95 5.26 -14.47
N ILE A 68 6.08 3.98 -14.16
CA ILE A 68 6.67 3.48 -12.92
C ILE A 68 8.05 2.88 -13.22
N PHE A 69 9.06 3.32 -12.49
CA PHE A 69 10.37 2.67 -12.49
C PHE A 69 10.58 1.97 -11.15
N PHE A 70 10.75 0.64 -11.18
CA PHE A 70 11.13 -0.11 -10.00
C PHE A 70 12.64 -0.03 -9.81
N GLU A 71 13.08 0.54 -8.69
CA GLU A 71 14.50 0.75 -8.39
C GLU A 71 14.93 -0.06 -7.17
N LEU A 72 16.10 -0.70 -7.25
CA LEU A 72 16.70 -1.35 -6.10
C LEU A 72 17.12 -0.28 -5.07
N SER A 73 16.63 -0.42 -3.84
CA SER A 73 16.93 0.46 -2.71
C SER A 73 17.24 -0.35 -1.46
N THR A 74 17.59 0.33 -0.37
CA THR A 74 17.68 -0.27 0.97
C THR A 74 16.34 -0.27 1.71
N ARG A 75 15.32 0.36 1.12
CA ARG A 75 13.98 0.56 1.69
C ARG A 75 12.91 0.07 0.72
N CYS A 76 11.67 0.09 1.19
CA CYS A 76 10.47 -0.17 0.38
C CYS A 76 9.60 1.07 0.52
N MET A 77 9.38 1.76 -0.60
CA MET A 77 8.75 3.06 -0.58
C MET A 77 8.16 3.41 -1.95
N SER A 78 7.02 4.08 -1.91
CA SER A 78 6.39 4.69 -3.07
C SER A 78 5.69 5.97 -2.65
N TYR A 79 5.55 6.91 -3.58
CA TYR A 79 4.65 8.04 -3.40
C TYR A 79 3.20 7.56 -3.47
N VAL A 80 2.32 8.26 -2.75
CA VAL A 80 0.88 7.94 -2.75
C VAL A 80 0.22 8.64 -3.92
N GLY A 81 -0.03 7.93 -5.02
CA GLY A 81 -0.65 8.44 -6.25
C GLY A 81 0.38 8.90 -7.31
N LEU A 82 -0.12 9.52 -8.39
CA LEU A 82 0.72 10.06 -9.47
C LEU A 82 1.17 11.49 -9.13
N GLU A 83 2.42 11.70 -8.75
CA GLU A 83 2.88 13.05 -8.38
C GLU A 83 3.07 13.98 -9.59
N LYS A 84 3.51 13.45 -10.75
CA LYS A 84 3.77 14.21 -11.98
C LYS A 84 3.48 13.41 -13.24
N SER A 85 2.62 13.91 -14.14
CA SER A 85 2.19 13.24 -15.38
C SER A 85 3.16 13.36 -16.55
N ASN A 86 4.31 14.00 -16.36
CA ASN A 86 5.31 14.23 -17.39
C ASN A 86 6.67 13.61 -17.02
N GLU A 87 6.74 12.89 -15.90
CA GLU A 87 7.96 12.27 -15.40
C GLU A 87 7.66 10.84 -14.93
N ARG A 88 8.67 9.97 -14.96
CA ARG A 88 8.53 8.65 -14.34
C ARG A 88 8.54 8.82 -12.82
N GLN A 89 7.78 7.98 -12.13
CA GLN A 89 7.82 7.87 -10.67
C GLN A 89 8.59 6.61 -10.26
N THR A 90 9.45 6.73 -9.25
CA THR A 90 10.18 5.58 -8.71
C THR A 90 9.35 4.87 -7.65
N ILE A 91 9.29 3.54 -7.72
CA ILE A 91 8.98 2.66 -6.60
C ILE A 91 10.29 2.03 -6.15
N GLU A 92 10.68 2.29 -4.91
CA GLU A 92 11.87 1.73 -4.30
C GLU A 92 11.55 0.36 -3.70
N LEU A 93 12.36 -0.65 -4.03
CA LEU A 93 12.24 -1.99 -3.47
C LEU A 93 13.60 -2.48 -2.98
N SER A 94 13.62 -2.96 -1.74
CA SER A 94 14.73 -3.77 -1.25
C SER A 94 14.72 -5.18 -1.87
N TYR A 95 15.81 -5.92 -1.70
CA TYR A 95 15.83 -7.35 -2.05
C TYR A 95 14.71 -8.15 -1.37
N VAL A 96 14.38 -7.80 -0.11
CA VAL A 96 13.30 -8.46 0.64
C VAL A 96 11.94 -8.12 0.01
N CYS A 97 11.68 -6.84 -0.27
CA CYS A 97 10.39 -6.43 -0.83
C CYS A 97 10.18 -6.91 -2.25
N SER A 98 11.23 -6.91 -3.08
CA SER A 98 11.14 -7.46 -4.43
C SER A 98 11.00 -8.99 -4.45
N SER A 99 11.27 -9.69 -3.34
CA SER A 99 11.10 -11.14 -3.24
C SER A 99 9.71 -11.59 -2.76
N GLY A 100 8.84 -10.67 -2.34
CA GLY A 100 7.49 -10.99 -1.86
C GLY A 100 6.40 -10.25 -2.63
N THR A 101 5.47 -10.98 -3.23
CA THR A 101 4.35 -10.40 -4.00
C THR A 101 3.54 -9.39 -3.17
N GLY A 102 3.30 -9.67 -1.88
CA GLY A 102 2.57 -8.75 -0.98
C GLY A 102 3.27 -7.39 -0.80
N TYR A 103 4.60 -7.37 -0.69
CA TYR A 103 5.35 -6.12 -0.57
C TYR A 103 5.29 -5.30 -1.87
N VAL A 104 5.42 -5.94 -3.03
CA VAL A 104 5.27 -5.23 -4.32
C VAL A 104 3.85 -4.71 -4.48
N LEU A 105 2.82 -5.50 -4.13
CA LEU A 105 1.42 -5.07 -4.15
C LEU A 105 1.18 -3.86 -3.23
N HIS A 106 1.82 -3.81 -2.07
CA HIS A 106 1.75 -2.69 -1.14
C HIS A 106 2.28 -1.40 -1.79
N GLU A 107 3.50 -1.43 -2.32
CA GLU A 107 4.13 -0.25 -2.91
C GLU A 107 3.44 0.22 -4.20
N VAL A 108 2.99 -0.71 -5.04
CA VAL A 108 2.16 -0.38 -6.21
C VAL A 108 0.81 0.18 -5.74
N GLY A 109 0.23 -0.34 -4.66
CA GLY A 109 -0.98 0.21 -4.04
C GLY A 109 -0.80 1.68 -3.66
N HIS A 110 0.33 2.03 -3.03
CA HIS A 110 0.67 3.44 -2.81
C HIS A 110 0.75 4.22 -4.11
N ALA A 111 1.47 3.74 -5.13
CA ALA A 111 1.56 4.44 -6.42
C ALA A 111 0.18 4.68 -7.06
N LEU A 112 -0.78 3.78 -6.85
CA LEU A 112 -2.17 3.91 -7.31
C LEU A 112 -3.05 4.85 -6.45
N GLY A 113 -2.50 5.43 -5.38
CA GLY A 113 -3.17 6.44 -4.55
C GLY A 113 -3.72 5.92 -3.22
N LEU A 114 -3.36 4.69 -2.83
CA LEU A 114 -3.85 4.07 -1.60
C LEU A 114 -3.00 4.48 -0.41
N LEU A 115 -3.67 4.85 0.67
CA LEU A 115 -3.03 5.08 1.96
C LEU A 115 -2.97 3.81 2.80
N HIS A 116 -2.19 3.85 3.87
CA HIS A 116 -2.22 2.80 4.88
C HIS A 116 -3.59 2.73 5.54
N GLU A 117 -4.09 1.51 5.78
CA GLU A 117 -5.43 1.30 6.34
C GLU A 117 -5.54 1.91 7.76
N HIS A 118 -4.47 1.83 8.56
CA HIS A 118 -4.41 2.43 9.91
C HIS A 118 -4.29 3.96 9.90
N THR A 119 -4.29 4.61 8.74
CA THR A 119 -4.30 6.08 8.64
C THR A 119 -5.68 6.62 8.26
N ARG A 120 -6.67 5.73 8.08
CA ARG A 120 -8.03 6.11 7.74
C ARG A 120 -8.64 7.13 8.69
N THR A 121 -9.47 7.99 8.14
CA THR A 121 -10.19 9.04 8.90
C THR A 121 -11.12 8.49 9.97
N ASP A 122 -11.60 7.26 9.80
CA ASP A 122 -12.50 6.56 10.73
C ASP A 122 -11.81 5.44 11.53
N ARG A 123 -10.50 5.26 11.41
CA ARG A 123 -9.78 4.11 12.02
C ARG A 123 -10.05 3.97 13.51
N ASP A 124 -10.25 5.08 14.23
CA ASP A 124 -10.33 5.08 15.68
C ASP A 124 -11.65 4.44 16.15
N LYS A 125 -12.57 4.09 15.23
CA LYS A 125 -13.72 3.21 15.50
C LYS A 125 -13.33 1.72 15.52
N PHE A 126 -12.24 1.35 14.87
CA PHE A 126 -11.87 -0.04 14.55
C PHE A 126 -10.59 -0.49 15.26
N VAL A 127 -9.64 0.41 15.50
CA VAL A 127 -8.35 0.09 16.13
C VAL A 127 -7.99 1.06 17.26
N ASN A 128 -7.16 0.60 18.18
CA ASN A 128 -6.43 1.41 19.14
C ASN A 128 -4.98 1.56 18.68
N ILE A 129 -4.41 2.76 18.85
CA ILE A 129 -2.98 3.02 18.62
C ILE A 129 -2.32 3.36 19.96
N ASP A 130 -1.37 2.52 20.38
CA ASP A 130 -0.55 2.78 21.56
C ASP A 130 0.68 3.62 21.20
N PHE A 131 0.51 4.94 21.20
CA PHE A 131 1.60 5.88 20.94
C PHE A 131 2.77 5.76 21.92
N SER A 132 2.57 5.23 23.14
CA SER A 132 3.65 5.07 24.12
C SER A 132 4.67 3.99 23.72
N ASN A 133 4.29 3.09 22.82
CA ASN A 133 5.12 2.00 22.34
C ASN A 133 5.65 2.24 20.91
N ILE A 134 5.50 3.45 20.35
CA ILE A 134 6.05 3.79 19.03
C ILE A 134 7.48 4.31 19.20
N LYS A 135 8.41 3.84 18.35
CA LYS A 135 9.77 4.40 18.30
C LYS A 135 9.72 5.91 18.00
N LYS A 136 10.43 6.68 18.82
CA LYS A 136 10.50 8.14 18.72
C LYS A 136 10.78 8.61 17.29
N GLY A 137 9.95 9.51 16.77
CA GLY A 137 10.04 10.07 15.43
C GLY A 137 9.20 9.35 14.38
N LEU A 138 8.62 8.18 14.70
CA LEU A 138 7.77 7.40 13.80
C LEU A 138 6.26 7.56 14.09
N GLU A 139 5.89 8.37 15.08
CA GLU A 139 4.49 8.68 15.41
C GLU A 139 3.78 9.36 14.24
N ILE A 140 4.54 10.03 13.37
CA ILE A 140 4.04 10.66 12.13
C ILE A 140 3.35 9.66 11.19
N ASN A 141 3.79 8.39 11.20
CA ASN A 141 3.23 7.31 10.35
C ASN A 141 1.81 6.90 10.78
N PHE A 142 1.37 7.35 11.96
CA PHE A 142 0.03 7.10 12.50
C PHE A 142 -0.81 8.38 12.53
N LYS A 143 -0.41 9.46 11.87
CA LYS A 143 -1.30 10.61 11.73
C LYS A 143 -2.41 10.31 10.73
N ILE A 144 -3.64 10.63 11.12
CA ILE A 144 -4.76 10.67 10.19
C ILE A 144 -4.54 11.88 9.26
N PRO A 145 -4.52 11.71 7.94
CA PRO A 145 -4.38 12.80 7.00
C PRO A 145 -5.50 13.82 7.20
N ASN A 146 -5.15 15.09 7.35
CA ASN A 146 -6.11 16.18 7.47
C ASN A 146 -6.43 16.71 6.06
N GLY A 147 -7.69 16.59 5.63
CA GLY A 147 -8.15 17.11 4.34
C GLY A 147 -9.40 16.40 3.84
N THR A 148 -10.29 17.13 3.17
CA THR A 148 -11.50 16.59 2.52
C THR A 148 -11.20 15.76 1.27
N TRP A 149 -9.91 15.67 0.90
CA TRP A 149 -9.45 14.97 -0.29
C TRP A 149 -9.27 13.47 -0.08
N TYR A 150 -9.45 12.95 1.14
CA TYR A 150 -9.36 11.52 1.42
C TYR A 150 -10.77 10.99 1.63
N LYS A 151 -11.18 10.06 0.77
CA LYS A 151 -12.51 9.45 0.84
C LYS A 151 -12.39 7.95 1.04
N ASN A 152 -13.13 7.46 2.03
CA ASN A 152 -13.24 6.04 2.33
C ASN A 152 -14.31 5.36 1.47
N TYR A 153 -14.99 6.09 0.59
CA TYR A 153 -16.11 5.63 -0.25
C TYR A 153 -17.14 4.76 0.48
N SER A 154 -17.36 5.00 1.77
CA SER A 154 -18.24 4.18 2.64
C SER A 154 -17.84 2.69 2.73
N THR A 155 -16.56 2.41 2.56
CA THR A 155 -15.99 1.07 2.67
C THR A 155 -15.72 0.71 4.12
N HIS A 156 -15.93 -0.56 4.48
CA HIS A 156 -15.60 -1.05 5.83
C HIS A 156 -14.08 -1.07 6.03
N TYR A 157 -13.64 -0.96 7.28
CA TYR A 157 -12.24 -1.09 7.64
C TYR A 157 -11.76 -2.52 7.36
N ASP A 158 -10.68 -2.66 6.57
CA ASP A 158 -10.17 -3.96 6.13
C ASP A 158 -8.94 -4.39 6.95
N TYR A 159 -9.15 -5.19 8.00
CA TYR A 159 -8.06 -5.76 8.80
C TYR A 159 -7.12 -6.65 7.98
N GLY A 160 -7.59 -7.25 6.88
CA GLY A 160 -6.78 -8.06 5.96
C GLY A 160 -6.14 -7.24 4.83
N SER A 161 -6.19 -5.91 4.89
CA SER A 161 -5.67 -5.06 3.84
C SER A 161 -4.17 -5.23 3.71
N VAL A 162 -3.69 -5.45 2.48
CA VAL A 162 -2.26 -5.37 2.14
C VAL A 162 -1.65 -4.01 2.50
N MET A 163 -2.47 -2.97 2.71
CA MET A 163 -2.04 -1.64 3.15
C MET A 163 -2.01 -1.47 4.68
N SER A 164 -2.28 -2.52 5.45
CA SER A 164 -2.21 -2.47 6.92
C SER A 164 -0.78 -2.72 7.39
N TYR A 165 -0.33 -1.96 8.39
CA TYR A 165 0.87 -2.32 9.14
C TYR A 165 0.65 -3.55 9.99
N ARG A 166 1.74 -4.26 10.27
CA ARG A 166 1.73 -5.30 11.30
C ARG A 166 1.46 -4.67 12.67
N PRO A 167 0.83 -5.39 13.62
CA PRO A 167 0.52 -4.86 14.95
C PRO A 167 1.73 -4.31 15.70
N ASN A 168 2.90 -4.93 15.52
CA ASN A 168 4.16 -4.58 16.20
C ASN A 168 5.07 -3.68 15.36
N GLU A 169 4.61 -3.23 14.19
CA GLU A 169 5.40 -2.38 13.30
C GLU A 169 5.82 -1.11 14.03
N VAL A 170 7.09 -0.74 13.86
CA VAL A 170 7.75 0.39 14.54
C VAL A 170 7.70 0.41 16.08
N SER A 171 7.38 -0.72 16.72
CA SER A 171 7.29 -0.82 18.19
C SER A 171 8.65 -0.64 18.90
N ILE A 172 8.64 -0.07 20.11
CA ILE A 172 9.80 -0.06 21.01
C ILE A 172 10.03 -1.48 21.56
N SER A 173 8.96 -2.13 21.99
CA SER A 173 8.96 -3.50 22.50
C SER A 173 8.07 -4.39 21.64
N ASN A 174 8.66 -5.43 21.03
CA ASN A 174 7.94 -6.41 20.20
C ASN A 174 6.93 -7.27 20.99
N TRP A 175 6.95 -7.19 22.34
CA TRP A 175 6.02 -7.91 23.22
C TRP A 175 4.68 -7.20 23.38
N LYS A 176 4.59 -5.93 22.95
CA LYS A 176 3.39 -5.12 23.02
C LYS A 176 3.07 -4.60 21.62
N GLN A 177 1.82 -4.74 21.22
CA GLN A 177 1.34 -4.23 19.94
C GLN A 177 1.18 -2.72 19.97
N VAL A 178 1.53 -2.06 18.88
CA VAL A 178 1.23 -0.65 18.60
C VAL A 178 -0.21 -0.50 18.16
N THR A 179 -0.69 -1.40 17.29
CA THR A 179 -2.07 -1.38 16.79
C THR A 179 -2.83 -2.61 17.28
N THR A 180 -4.01 -2.41 17.89
CA THR A 180 -4.90 -3.50 18.32
C THR A 180 -6.34 -3.26 17.89
N SER A 181 -7.07 -4.33 17.60
CA SER A 181 -8.47 -4.31 17.18
C SER A 181 -9.39 -3.95 18.34
N LYS A 182 -10.41 -3.14 18.06
CA LYS A 182 -11.52 -2.83 18.97
C LYS A 182 -12.67 -3.85 18.88
N LEU A 183 -12.71 -4.67 17.83
CA LEU A 183 -13.75 -5.69 17.65
C LEU A 183 -13.38 -7.02 18.30
N HIS A 184 -12.33 -7.66 17.75
CA HIS A 184 -11.92 -9.00 18.13
C HIS A 184 -10.38 -9.12 18.02
N PRO A 185 -9.69 -9.71 19.02
CA PRO A 185 -8.24 -9.84 19.03
C PRO A 185 -7.70 -10.74 17.91
N GLU A 186 -8.53 -11.60 17.32
CA GLU A 186 -8.17 -12.41 16.16
C GLU A 186 -7.83 -11.56 14.94
N TYR A 187 -8.43 -10.37 14.81
CA TYR A 187 -8.12 -9.44 13.72
C TYR A 187 -6.69 -8.89 13.81
N ASP A 188 -6.08 -8.87 14.99
CA ASP A 188 -4.68 -8.47 15.14
C ASP A 188 -3.74 -9.45 14.42
N ARG A 189 -4.18 -10.70 14.19
CA ARG A 189 -3.42 -11.70 13.44
C ARG A 189 -3.61 -11.60 11.93
N MET A 190 -4.59 -10.83 11.48
CA MET A 190 -4.91 -10.64 10.07
C MET A 190 -4.22 -9.42 9.47
N THR A 191 -3.86 -8.44 10.30
CA THR A 191 -3.16 -7.23 9.87
C THR A 191 -1.68 -7.48 9.57
N GLY A 192 -1.22 -7.06 8.40
CA GLY A 192 0.19 -6.95 8.04
C GLY A 192 0.76 -8.07 7.18
#